data_AF-A0A9X1MND8-F1
#
_entry.id   AF-A0A9X1MND8-F1
#
_cell.length_a   1.000
_cell.length_b   1.000
_cell.length_c   1.000
_cell.angle_alpha   90.00
_cell.angle_beta   90.00
_cell.angle_gamma   90.00
#
_symmetry.space_group_name_H-M   'P 1'
#
loop_
_entity.id
_entity.type
_entity.pdbx_description
1 polymer ?
#
loop_
_entity_poly.entity_id
_entity_poly.type
_entity_poly.pdbx_seq_one_letter_code
_entity_poly.pdbx_strand_id
1 'polypeptide(L)'
;MPTQRFEVTTESGMGWGDWWKRLFGGSASQNETVLFYDVEVGRAVCIPKRELRPGAVEVQIQGMDDLVWILPDQVSAGPILHEPFDEEVRDCIREIQATFAEHYSLSFDQWEEGFRRDTNPAQEIALWLHAGEVYRHFAADEPSADRRQDIYRCIAACLTASADNVWNVLEPQVLTREEAEQVVNRYYQKSP
;
A
#
# COMPACT_ATOMS: atom_id res chain seq x y z
N MET A 1 1.79 -2.83 -15.74
CA MET A 1 2.12 -2.29 -14.40
C MET A 1 3.38 -2.99 -13.96
N PRO A 2 4.43 -2.31 -13.51
CA PRO A 2 5.62 -2.99 -13.05
C PRO A 2 5.40 -3.46 -11.62
N THR A 3 5.73 -4.72 -11.40
CA THR A 3 5.54 -5.45 -10.16
C THR A 3 6.75 -5.23 -9.26
N GLN A 4 6.54 -4.76 -8.03
CA GLN A 4 7.61 -4.73 -7.01
C GLN A 4 8.08 -6.18 -6.73
N ARG A 5 9.40 -6.38 -6.76
CA ARG A 5 10.07 -7.63 -6.42
C ARG A 5 10.42 -7.62 -4.93
N PHE A 6 10.00 -8.65 -4.20
CA PHE A 6 10.41 -8.85 -2.80
C PHE A 6 11.17 -10.18 -2.65
N GLU A 7 12.29 -10.16 -1.94
CA GLU A 7 13.04 -11.35 -1.51
C GLU A 7 12.68 -11.68 -0.05
N VAL A 8 12.39 -12.96 0.24
CA VAL A 8 12.02 -13.45 1.57
C VAL A 8 13.26 -13.98 2.29
N THR A 9 13.72 -13.31 3.35
CA THR A 9 14.73 -13.85 4.27
C THR A 9 14.41 -13.46 5.71
N THR A 10 14.63 -14.39 6.64
CA THR A 10 14.31 -14.25 8.05
C THR A 10 15.37 -13.42 8.78
N GLU A 11 15.11 -12.14 9.03
CA GLU A 11 15.72 -11.41 10.15
C GLU A 11 14.90 -10.16 10.51
N SER A 12 14.71 -9.97 11.82
CA SER A 12 13.76 -9.03 12.42
C SER A 12 14.30 -7.60 12.47
N GLY A 13 13.81 -6.74 11.59
CA GLY A 13 13.85 -5.28 11.72
C GLY A 13 12.42 -4.76 11.81
N MET A 14 12.13 -3.89 12.78
CA MET A 14 10.80 -3.35 13.07
C MET A 14 10.18 -2.79 11.78
N GLY A 15 9.21 -3.52 11.24
CA GLY A 15 8.85 -3.49 9.83
C GLY A 15 7.49 -2.86 9.60
N TRP A 16 7.31 -2.35 8.39
CA TRP A 16 6.12 -1.70 7.86
C TRP A 16 4.81 -2.42 8.22
N GLY A 17 4.84 -3.74 8.42
CA GLY A 17 3.68 -4.57 8.74
C GLY A 17 2.91 -4.22 10.02
N ASP A 18 3.53 -3.66 11.05
CA ASP A 18 2.80 -3.32 12.29
C ASP A 18 1.93 -2.06 12.17
N TRP A 19 2.26 -1.17 11.23
CA TRP A 19 1.43 -0.01 10.92
C TRP A 19 0.22 -0.40 10.05
N TRP A 20 0.40 -1.28 9.06
CA TRP A 20 -0.68 -1.77 8.18
C TRP A 20 -1.80 -2.49 8.95
N LYS A 21 -1.48 -3.21 10.02
CA LYS A 21 -2.46 -3.91 10.89
C LYS A 21 -3.55 -2.99 11.47
N ARG A 22 -3.27 -1.70 11.67
CA ARG A 22 -4.21 -0.76 12.33
C ARG A 22 -5.22 -0.14 11.36
N LEU A 23 -4.97 -0.21 10.05
CA LEU A 23 -5.79 0.47 9.05
C LEU A 23 -6.90 -0.39 8.45
N PHE A 24 -6.77 -1.71 8.51
CA PHE A 24 -7.62 -2.61 7.74
C PHE A 24 -8.20 -3.72 8.63
N GLY A 25 -9.47 -3.60 9.02
CA GLY A 25 -10.25 -4.61 9.76
C GLY A 25 -11.44 -5.11 8.93
N GLY A 26 -11.64 -6.46 8.92
CA GLY A 26 -12.48 -7.36 8.06
C GLY A 26 -13.81 -6.86 7.50
N SER A 27 -14.26 -7.22 6.27
CA SER A 27 -14.70 -8.55 5.74
C SER A 27 -15.11 -8.52 4.24
N ALA A 28 -14.80 -9.56 3.42
CA ALA A 28 -15.15 -9.68 1.98
C ALA A 28 -15.99 -10.95 1.58
N SER A 29 -16.47 -10.97 0.32
CA SER A 29 -17.54 -11.80 -0.32
C SER A 29 -17.19 -13.27 -0.75
N GLN A 30 -18.20 -14.09 -1.08
CA GLN A 30 -18.35 -15.50 -0.66
C GLN A 30 -17.88 -16.69 -1.56
N ASN A 31 -17.42 -16.57 -2.81
CA ASN A 31 -17.13 -17.81 -3.59
C ASN A 31 -15.99 -17.77 -4.62
N GLU A 32 -15.21 -16.69 -4.68
CA GLU A 32 -14.04 -16.60 -5.55
C GLU A 32 -12.78 -16.95 -4.75
N THR A 33 -11.78 -17.59 -5.35
CA THR A 33 -10.52 -17.94 -4.67
C THR A 33 -9.36 -17.13 -5.22
N VAL A 34 -8.34 -16.92 -4.40
CA VAL A 34 -7.09 -16.22 -4.74
C VAL A 34 -5.89 -17.04 -4.28
N LEU A 35 -4.75 -16.84 -4.92
CA LEU A 35 -3.47 -17.35 -4.42
C LEU A 35 -2.99 -16.48 -3.26
N PHE A 36 -2.79 -17.09 -2.11
CA PHE A 36 -2.25 -16.47 -0.91
C PHE A 36 -0.94 -17.16 -0.54
N TYR A 37 0.12 -16.41 -0.27
CA TYR A 37 1.41 -16.97 0.13
C TYR A 37 1.43 -17.23 1.63
N ASP A 38 1.40 -18.51 1.98
CA ASP A 38 1.53 -18.95 3.36
C ASP A 38 3.02 -19.03 3.72
N VAL A 39 3.49 -18.08 4.52
CA VAL A 39 4.89 -18.00 4.95
C VAL A 39 5.28 -19.13 5.92
N GLU A 40 4.34 -19.68 6.69
CA GLU A 40 4.63 -20.81 7.60
C GLU A 40 4.91 -22.10 6.82
N VAL A 41 4.17 -22.29 5.72
CA VAL A 41 4.30 -23.48 4.87
C VAL A 41 5.28 -23.23 3.70
N GLY A 42 5.66 -21.98 3.45
CA GLY A 42 6.61 -21.58 2.41
C GLY A 42 6.10 -21.74 0.98
N ARG A 43 4.77 -21.68 0.75
CA ARG A 43 4.17 -21.86 -0.59
C ARG A 43 2.86 -21.09 -0.75
N ALA A 44 2.48 -20.84 -2.01
CA ALA A 44 1.13 -20.33 -2.30
C ALA A 44 0.07 -21.42 -2.09
N VAL A 45 -1.05 -21.01 -1.50
CA VAL A 45 -2.26 -21.79 -1.27
C VAL A 45 -3.46 -21.04 -1.83
N CYS A 46 -4.47 -21.75 -2.34
CA CYS A 46 -5.72 -21.12 -2.74
C CYS A 46 -6.60 -20.91 -1.50
N ILE A 47 -6.97 -19.67 -1.21
CA ILE A 47 -7.95 -19.34 -0.17
C ILE A 47 -9.17 -18.67 -0.80
N PRO A 48 -10.37 -18.81 -0.22
CA PRO A 48 -11.50 -17.95 -0.54
C PRO A 48 -11.15 -16.47 -0.36
N LYS A 49 -11.60 -15.59 -1.27
CA LYS A 49 -11.40 -14.12 -1.17
C LYS A 49 -11.88 -13.56 0.17
N ARG A 50 -12.97 -14.11 0.75
CA ARG A 50 -13.45 -13.74 2.09
C ARG A 50 -12.46 -13.99 3.23
N GLU A 51 -11.49 -14.87 3.01
CA GLU A 51 -10.44 -15.20 3.97
C GLU A 51 -9.21 -14.29 3.78
N LEU A 52 -9.16 -13.48 2.71
CA LEU A 52 -8.21 -12.37 2.64
C LEU A 52 -8.52 -11.42 3.77
N ARG A 53 -7.52 -11.25 4.63
CA ARG A 53 -7.59 -10.23 5.67
C ARG A 53 -7.42 -8.87 5.00
N PRO A 54 -8.19 -7.86 5.41
CA PRO A 54 -7.94 -6.51 4.94
C PRO A 54 -6.49 -6.08 5.19
N GLY A 55 -5.94 -5.30 4.26
CA GLY A 55 -4.54 -4.91 4.27
C GLY A 55 -3.58 -5.98 3.75
N ALA A 56 -4.08 -7.14 3.29
CA ALA A 56 -3.27 -8.02 2.44
C ALA A 56 -2.79 -7.23 1.21
N VAL A 57 -1.58 -7.53 0.75
CA VAL A 57 -0.95 -6.87 -0.39
C VAL A 57 -0.75 -7.88 -1.51
N GLU A 58 -1.03 -7.46 -2.74
CA GLU A 58 -0.82 -8.26 -3.94
C GLU A 58 0.62 -8.06 -4.42
N VAL A 59 1.43 -9.13 -4.41
CA VAL A 59 2.86 -9.08 -4.71
C VAL A 59 3.26 -10.17 -5.70
N GLN A 60 4.39 -9.99 -6.37
CA GLN A 60 5.04 -11.06 -7.13
C GLN A 60 6.28 -11.52 -6.37
N ILE A 61 6.29 -12.80 -5.97
CA ILE A 61 7.41 -13.42 -5.26
C ILE A 61 8.41 -13.97 -6.27
N GLN A 62 9.71 -13.76 -6.00
CA GLN A 62 10.76 -14.31 -6.85
C GLN A 62 10.66 -15.84 -6.96
N GLY A 63 10.62 -16.34 -8.20
CA GLY A 63 10.45 -17.78 -8.47
C GLY A 63 8.99 -18.23 -8.60
N MET A 64 8.03 -17.31 -8.51
CA MET A 64 6.62 -17.56 -8.82
C MET A 64 6.19 -16.69 -10.01
N ASP A 65 5.53 -17.31 -10.98
CA ASP A 65 5.04 -16.60 -12.17
C ASP A 65 3.77 -15.80 -11.87
N ASP A 66 2.98 -16.25 -10.89
CA ASP A 66 1.69 -15.66 -10.52
C ASP A 66 1.82 -14.58 -9.42
N LEU A 67 0.90 -13.61 -9.44
CA LEU A 67 0.66 -12.70 -8.32
C LEU A 67 0.03 -13.46 -7.15
N VAL A 68 0.50 -13.16 -5.94
CA VAL A 68 0.01 -13.77 -4.70
C VAL A 68 -0.29 -12.69 -3.67
N TRP A 69 -1.28 -12.95 -2.83
CA TRP A 69 -1.57 -12.12 -1.68
C TRP A 69 -0.70 -12.54 -0.50
N ILE A 70 -0.12 -11.58 0.21
CA ILE A 70 0.63 -11.81 1.45
C ILE A 70 0.21 -10.80 2.50
N LEU A 71 0.43 -11.13 3.77
CA LEU A 71 0.20 -10.18 4.85
C LEU A 71 1.45 -9.34 5.09
N PRO A 72 1.29 -8.01 5.27
CA PRO A 72 2.43 -7.10 5.42
C PRO A 72 3.37 -7.44 6.58
N ASP A 73 2.86 -8.06 7.64
CA ASP A 73 3.65 -8.45 8.82
C ASP A 73 4.45 -9.73 8.66
N GLN A 74 4.22 -10.43 7.55
CA GLN A 74 5.00 -11.58 7.15
C GLN A 74 6.11 -11.20 6.14
N VAL A 75 6.20 -9.92 5.78
CA VAL A 75 7.21 -9.39 4.86
C VAL A 75 8.29 -8.66 5.66
N SER A 76 9.53 -9.13 5.52
CA SER A 76 10.72 -8.42 6.01
C SER A 76 11.16 -7.35 5.01
N ALA A 77 11.70 -6.23 5.49
CA ALA A 77 12.29 -5.23 4.62
C ALA A 77 13.51 -5.82 3.87
N GLY A 78 13.50 -5.76 2.53
CA GLY A 78 14.65 -6.14 1.71
C GLY A 78 15.86 -5.21 1.94
N PRO A 79 17.08 -5.57 1.49
CA PRO A 79 18.28 -4.76 1.73
C PRO A 79 18.18 -3.36 1.11
N ILE A 80 19.01 -2.43 1.58
CA ILE A 80 19.16 -1.12 0.93
C ILE A 80 19.82 -1.37 -0.44
N LEU A 81 19.16 -0.93 -1.51
CA LEU A 81 19.58 -1.14 -2.90
C LEU A 81 20.24 0.10 -3.52
N HIS A 82 19.94 1.29 -2.98
CA HIS A 82 20.35 2.57 -3.55
C HIS A 82 21.16 3.41 -2.56
N GLU A 83 22.06 4.24 -3.08
CA GLU A 83 22.75 5.29 -2.31
C GLU A 83 21.75 6.36 -1.81
N PRO A 84 22.14 7.23 -0.86
CA PRO A 84 21.31 8.39 -0.48
C PRO A 84 20.92 9.22 -1.70
N PHE A 85 19.70 9.75 -1.71
CA PHE A 85 19.21 10.50 -2.86
C PHE A 85 19.79 11.92 -2.91
N ASP A 86 19.74 12.54 -4.09
CA ASP A 86 20.05 13.96 -4.24
C ASP A 86 18.95 14.85 -3.66
N GLU A 87 19.21 16.16 -3.58
CA GLU A 87 18.31 17.10 -2.90
C GLU A 87 16.96 17.25 -3.62
N GLU A 88 16.93 17.12 -4.95
CA GLU A 88 15.69 17.21 -5.73
C GLU A 88 14.74 16.06 -5.37
N VAL A 89 15.25 14.84 -5.30
CA VAL A 89 14.46 13.68 -4.87
C VAL A 89 14.08 13.77 -3.39
N ARG A 90 14.98 14.26 -2.54
CA ARG A 90 14.70 14.47 -1.11
C ARG A 90 13.58 15.47 -0.90
N ASP A 91 13.46 16.51 -1.72
CA ASP A 91 12.33 17.44 -1.69
C ASP A 91 11.00 16.75 -2.00
N CYS A 92 10.95 15.86 -3.00
CA CYS A 92 9.76 15.04 -3.25
C CYS A 92 9.40 14.16 -2.04
N ILE A 93 10.39 13.56 -1.38
CA ILE A 93 10.16 12.73 -0.19
C ILE A 93 9.60 13.57 0.96
N ARG A 94 10.08 14.81 1.15
CA ARG A 94 9.53 15.74 2.15
C ARG A 94 8.08 16.12 1.83
N GLU A 95 7.75 16.32 0.56
CA GLU A 95 6.37 16.58 0.14
C GLU A 95 5.45 15.40 0.49
N ILE A 96 5.86 14.18 0.15
CA ILE A 96 5.12 12.95 0.47
C ILE A 96 4.93 12.84 1.99
N GLN A 97 6.01 12.98 2.75
CA GLN A 97 5.97 12.92 4.21
C GLN A 97 5.00 13.96 4.78
N ALA A 98 5.09 15.21 4.36
CA ALA A 98 4.22 16.28 4.85
C ALA A 98 2.75 16.02 4.51
N THR A 99 2.47 15.49 3.31
CA THR A 99 1.11 15.18 2.85
C THR A 99 0.45 14.10 3.70
N PHE A 100 1.21 13.08 4.11
CA PHE A 100 0.68 11.94 4.86
C PHE A 100 1.00 11.96 6.35
N ALA A 101 1.57 13.04 6.89
CA ALA A 101 2.01 13.13 8.29
C ALA A 101 0.88 12.87 9.31
N GLU A 102 -0.37 13.17 8.95
CA GLU A 102 -1.55 12.89 9.79
C GLU A 102 -1.78 11.38 9.99
N HIS A 103 -1.49 10.56 8.98
CA HIS A 103 -1.79 9.13 8.95
C HIS A 103 -0.56 8.25 9.13
N TYR A 104 0.60 8.76 8.72
CA TYR A 104 1.84 8.02 8.69
C TYR A 104 3.01 8.86 9.19
N SER A 105 3.25 8.75 10.50
CA SER A 105 4.24 9.53 11.26
C SER A 105 5.65 8.94 11.19
N LEU A 106 6.11 8.57 10.00
CA LEU A 106 7.51 8.22 9.79
C LEU A 106 8.38 9.48 9.73
N SER A 107 9.60 9.35 10.26
CA SER A 107 10.65 10.35 10.06
C SER A 107 11.08 10.40 8.59
N PHE A 108 11.74 11.50 8.20
CA PHE A 108 12.27 11.65 6.86
C PHE A 108 13.26 10.52 6.51
N ASP A 109 14.16 10.18 7.44
CA ASP A 109 15.15 9.12 7.24
C ASP A 109 14.48 7.76 7.01
N GLN A 110 13.36 7.47 7.68
CA GLN A 110 12.60 6.23 7.48
C GLN A 110 11.91 6.19 6.11
N TRP A 111 11.40 7.34 5.63
CA TRP A 111 10.85 7.44 4.27
C TRP A 111 11.94 7.25 3.22
N GLU A 112 13.07 7.95 3.35
CA GLU A 112 14.21 7.84 2.43
C GLU A 112 14.76 6.40 2.41
N GLU A 113 14.96 5.79 3.58
CA GLU A 113 15.39 4.40 3.67
C GLU A 113 14.41 3.45 2.99
N GLY A 114 13.11 3.67 3.15
CA GLY A 114 12.04 2.95 2.45
C GLY A 114 12.24 2.95 0.94
N PHE A 115 12.29 4.13 0.35
CA PHE A 115 12.49 4.29 -1.10
C PHE A 115 13.83 3.72 -1.57
N ARG A 116 14.89 3.78 -0.76
CA ARG A 116 16.19 3.17 -1.09
C ARG A 116 16.19 1.64 -1.08
N ARG A 117 15.14 0.99 -0.57
CA ARG A 117 14.94 -0.47 -0.64
C ARG A 117 14.10 -0.88 -1.85
N ASP A 118 13.45 0.06 -2.53
CA ASP A 118 12.62 -0.22 -3.70
C ASP A 118 13.44 -0.61 -4.93
N THR A 119 12.92 -1.52 -5.74
CA THR A 119 13.59 -1.90 -7.01
C THR A 119 13.66 -0.71 -7.99
N ASN A 120 12.65 0.16 -7.99
CA ASN A 120 12.59 1.35 -8.82
C ASN A 120 12.10 2.57 -8.01
N PRO A 121 12.99 3.23 -7.23
CA PRO A 121 12.60 4.29 -6.30
C PRO A 121 11.92 5.47 -6.99
N ALA A 122 12.40 5.87 -8.17
CA ALA A 122 11.84 7.00 -8.92
C ALA A 122 10.36 6.76 -9.28
N GLN A 123 10.04 5.51 -9.65
CA GLN A 123 8.66 5.14 -9.92
C GLN A 123 7.80 5.11 -8.65
N GLU A 124 8.31 4.56 -7.57
CA GLU A 124 7.57 4.52 -6.30
C GLU A 124 7.30 5.93 -5.78
N ILE A 125 8.30 6.81 -5.80
CA ILE A 125 8.14 8.23 -5.45
C ILE A 125 7.05 8.88 -6.33
N ALA A 126 7.04 8.62 -7.64
CA ALA A 126 5.99 9.15 -8.53
C ALA A 126 4.59 8.62 -8.16
N LEU A 127 4.46 7.35 -7.79
CA LEU A 127 3.19 6.78 -7.31
C LEU A 127 2.73 7.44 -6.01
N TRP A 128 3.64 7.66 -5.05
CA TRP A 128 3.33 8.33 -3.79
C TRP A 128 2.99 9.82 -3.98
N LEU A 129 3.61 10.51 -4.93
CA LEU A 129 3.24 11.88 -5.29
C LEU A 129 1.84 11.95 -5.91
N HIS A 130 1.51 11.03 -6.82
CA HIS A 130 0.15 10.90 -7.37
C HIS A 130 -0.88 10.61 -6.28
N ALA A 131 -0.58 9.66 -5.40
CA ALA A 131 -1.39 9.37 -4.22
C ALA A 131 -1.62 10.64 -3.36
N GLY A 132 -0.58 11.45 -3.17
CA GLY A 132 -0.64 12.71 -2.46
C GLY A 132 -1.53 13.76 -3.16
N GLU A 133 -1.48 13.85 -4.48
CA GLU A 133 -2.38 14.71 -5.27
C GLU A 133 -3.85 14.33 -5.03
N VAL A 134 -4.16 13.04 -5.17
CA VAL A 134 -5.54 12.55 -4.99
C VAL A 134 -5.99 12.75 -3.55
N TYR A 135 -5.16 12.45 -2.56
CA TYR A 135 -5.48 12.70 -1.16
C TYR A 135 -5.82 14.18 -0.92
N ARG A 136 -4.95 15.10 -1.36
CA ARG A 136 -5.19 16.54 -1.20
C ARG A 136 -6.46 17.01 -1.90
N HIS A 137 -6.79 16.45 -3.07
CA HIS A 137 -8.03 16.79 -3.78
C HIS A 137 -9.30 16.54 -2.95
N PHE A 138 -9.34 15.45 -2.17
CA PHE A 138 -10.51 15.12 -1.36
C PHE A 138 -10.40 15.60 0.10
N ALA A 139 -9.18 15.74 0.64
CA ALA A 139 -8.96 16.00 2.06
C ALA A 139 -8.75 17.48 2.41
N ALA A 140 -8.43 18.35 1.44
CA ALA A 140 -8.07 19.75 1.72
C ALA A 140 -9.17 20.53 2.47
N ASP A 141 -10.43 20.31 2.10
CA ASP A 141 -11.59 20.98 2.69
C ASP A 141 -12.43 20.06 3.59
N GLU A 142 -11.95 18.84 3.88
CA GLU A 142 -12.67 17.86 4.71
C GLU A 142 -12.36 18.11 6.20
N PRO A 143 -13.30 18.63 7.01
CA PRO A 143 -13.03 18.94 8.41
C PRO A 143 -12.90 17.69 9.30
N SER A 144 -13.54 16.57 8.93
CA SER A 144 -13.56 15.37 9.75
C SER A 144 -12.28 14.56 9.60
N ALA A 145 -11.55 14.40 10.71
CA ALA A 145 -10.35 13.54 10.76
C ALA A 145 -10.68 12.10 10.39
N ASP A 146 -11.83 11.57 10.81
CA ASP A 146 -12.22 10.20 10.49
C ASP A 146 -12.52 10.02 8.99
N ARG A 147 -13.07 11.05 8.34
CA ARG A 147 -13.29 11.03 6.88
C ARG A 147 -11.98 11.15 6.13
N ARG A 148 -11.07 12.03 6.55
CA ARG A 148 -9.70 12.09 6.00
C ARG A 148 -8.96 10.77 6.15
N GLN A 149 -9.13 10.10 7.29
CA GLN A 149 -8.57 8.77 7.54
C GLN A 149 -9.12 7.71 6.56
N ASP A 150 -10.39 7.77 6.20
CA ASP A 150 -10.97 6.88 5.20
C ASP A 150 -10.54 7.22 3.76
N ILE A 151 -10.41 8.51 3.43
CA ILE A 151 -9.81 8.93 2.15
C ILE A 151 -8.41 8.32 2.05
N TYR A 152 -7.61 8.44 3.11
CA TYR A 152 -6.29 7.83 3.18
C TYR A 152 -6.32 6.31 3.01
N ARG A 153 -7.25 5.60 3.66
CA ARG A 153 -7.43 4.14 3.48
C ARG A 153 -7.74 3.77 2.03
N CYS A 154 -8.56 4.57 1.33
CA CYS A 154 -8.83 4.36 -0.08
C CYS A 154 -7.54 4.46 -0.91
N ILE A 155 -6.74 5.51 -0.69
CA ILE A 155 -5.45 5.72 -1.37
C ILE A 155 -4.47 4.59 -1.07
N ALA A 156 -4.35 4.19 0.21
CA ALA A 156 -3.47 3.11 0.63
C ALA A 156 -3.84 1.77 -0.02
N ALA A 157 -5.15 1.46 -0.11
CA ALA A 157 -5.62 0.28 -0.83
C ALA A 157 -5.30 0.35 -2.34
N CYS A 158 -5.39 1.54 -2.95
CA CYS A 158 -5.07 1.73 -4.36
C CYS A 158 -3.57 1.60 -4.68
N LEU A 159 -2.69 1.90 -3.71
CA LEU A 159 -1.24 1.69 -3.83
C LEU A 159 -0.87 0.21 -3.87
N THR A 160 -1.65 -0.66 -3.23
CA THR A 160 -1.32 -2.07 -3.01
C THR A 160 -2.16 -3.07 -3.79
N ALA A 161 -3.19 -2.60 -4.50
CA ALA A 161 -4.11 -3.43 -5.28
C ALA A 161 -4.39 -2.82 -6.65
N SER A 162 -4.84 -3.66 -7.59
CA SER A 162 -5.41 -3.21 -8.86
C SER A 162 -6.84 -2.67 -8.69
N ALA A 163 -7.33 -1.92 -9.68
CA ALA A 163 -8.70 -1.40 -9.67
C ALA A 163 -9.78 -2.49 -9.52
N ASP A 164 -9.52 -3.68 -10.08
CA ASP A 164 -10.43 -4.83 -10.00
C ASP A 164 -10.41 -5.48 -8.61
N ASN A 165 -9.31 -5.33 -7.87
CA ASN A 165 -9.08 -5.99 -6.58
C ASN A 165 -9.18 -5.07 -5.36
N VAL A 166 -9.19 -3.74 -5.53
CA VAL A 166 -9.15 -2.77 -4.44
C VAL A 166 -10.25 -3.00 -3.39
N TRP A 167 -11.45 -3.40 -3.84
CA TRP A 167 -12.59 -3.65 -2.96
C TRP A 167 -12.53 -4.96 -2.18
N ASN A 168 -11.54 -5.81 -2.44
CA ASN A 168 -11.30 -6.99 -1.62
C ASN A 168 -10.54 -6.64 -0.33
N VAL A 169 -9.86 -5.48 -0.31
CA VAL A 169 -9.00 -5.06 0.80
C VAL A 169 -9.39 -3.70 1.40
N LEU A 170 -10.22 -2.93 0.69
CA LEU A 170 -10.73 -1.64 1.13
C LEU A 170 -12.07 -1.78 1.85
N GLU A 171 -12.10 -1.29 3.09
CA GLU A 171 -13.32 -1.14 3.89
C GLU A 171 -13.35 0.24 4.56
N PRO A 172 -14.09 1.21 3.98
CA PRO A 172 -14.31 2.49 4.61
C PRO A 172 -15.16 2.35 5.88
N GLN A 173 -14.85 3.13 6.92
CA GLN A 173 -15.56 3.10 8.20
C GLN A 173 -16.61 4.22 8.34
N VAL A 174 -16.42 5.32 7.62
CA VAL A 174 -17.19 6.57 7.70
C VAL A 174 -17.64 7.06 6.33
N LEU A 175 -16.80 6.94 5.30
CA LEU A 175 -17.23 7.24 3.92
C LEU A 175 -18.29 6.24 3.48
N THR A 176 -19.27 6.70 2.70
CA THR A 176 -20.16 5.77 2.00
C THR A 176 -19.39 5.06 0.88
N ARG A 177 -19.97 3.96 0.38
CA ARG A 177 -19.41 3.24 -0.76
C ARG A 177 -19.24 4.14 -1.99
N GLU A 178 -20.24 4.97 -2.26
CA GLU A 178 -20.24 5.90 -3.39
C GLU A 178 -19.17 6.99 -3.24
N GLU A 179 -18.93 7.49 -2.02
CA GLU A 179 -17.87 8.45 -1.74
C GLU A 179 -16.48 7.81 -1.94
N ALA A 180 -16.27 6.61 -1.39
CA ALA A 180 -15.02 5.87 -1.58
C ALA A 180 -14.76 5.55 -3.06
N GLU A 181 -15.81 5.23 -3.83
CA GLU A 181 -15.70 4.99 -5.28
C GLU A 181 -15.20 6.22 -6.03
N GLN A 182 -15.57 7.44 -5.63
CA GLN A 182 -15.04 8.65 -6.26
C GLN A 182 -13.54 8.79 -6.05
N VAL A 183 -13.04 8.49 -4.84
CA VAL A 183 -11.60 8.51 -4.52
C VAL A 183 -10.84 7.47 -5.35
N VAL A 184 -11.32 6.22 -5.33
CA VAL A 184 -10.73 5.10 -6.07
C VAL A 184 -10.72 5.38 -7.57
N ASN A 185 -11.84 5.86 -8.13
CA ASN A 185 -11.93 6.19 -9.56
C ASN A 185 -10.98 7.31 -9.94
N ARG A 186 -10.87 8.37 -9.13
CA ARG A 186 -9.93 9.46 -9.39
C ARG A 186 -8.48 8.97 -9.39
N TYR A 187 -8.13 8.04 -8.49
CA TYR A 187 -6.79 7.46 -8.43
C TYR A 187 -6.41 6.68 -9.71
N TYR A 188 -7.31 5.84 -10.23
CA TYR A 188 -7.02 5.03 -11.42
C TYR A 188 -7.32 5.73 -12.75
N GLN A 189 -8.03 6.87 -12.72
CA GLN A 189 -8.15 7.72 -13.90
C GLN A 189 -6.77 8.24 -14.30
N LYS A 190 -6.39 8.01 -15.55
CA LYS A 190 -5.22 8.67 -16.13
C LYS A 190 -5.46 10.17 -16.07
N SER A 191 -4.59 10.90 -15.37
CA SER A 191 -4.45 12.34 -15.60
C SER A 191 -4.20 12.54 -17.12
N PRO A 192 -4.92 13.46 -17.77
CA PRO A 192 -4.84 13.66 -19.22
C PRO A 192 -3.43 13.98 -19.71
#